data_AF-A0A962EB45-F1
#
_entry.id   AF-A0A962EB45-F1
#
_cell.length_a   1.000
_cell.length_b   1.000
_cell.length_c   1.000
_cell.angle_alpha   90.00
_cell.angle_beta   90.00
_cell.angle_gamma   90.00
#
_symmetry.space_group_name_H-M   'P 1'
#
loop_
_entity.id
_entity.type
_entity.pdbx_description
1 polymer ?
#
loop_
_entity_poly.entity_id
_entity_poly.type
_entity_poly.pdbx_seq_one_letter_code
_entity_poly.pdbx_strand_id
1 'polypeptide(L)'
;ARTSAGWALLFISFLYLTAPAVAAFARVNMIETINGKDMQGTEYVNSPQWIKSWEKTGLIKWEDKNGDGRMFYAKDERNEMTIDRDIMVLANPEIAQLPAWVIALIAA
;
A
#
# COMPACT_ATOMS: atom_id res chain seq x y z
N ALA A 1 -30.80 25.42 4.03
CA ALA A 1 -29.50 26.10 3.81
C ALA A 1 -28.52 25.88 4.97
N ARG A 2 -28.81 26.33 6.21
CA ARG A 2 -27.86 26.22 7.35
C ARG A 2 -27.64 24.77 7.84
N THR A 3 -28.69 23.97 7.87
CA THR A 3 -28.63 22.54 8.25
C THR A 3 -27.85 21.72 7.23
N SER A 4 -28.05 21.99 5.93
CA SER A 4 -27.30 21.36 4.84
C SER A 4 -25.80 21.68 4.90
N ALA A 5 -25.44 22.92 5.26
CA ALA A 5 -24.05 23.31 5.47
C ALA A 5 -23.42 22.58 6.68
N GLY A 6 -24.17 22.37 7.77
CA GLY A 6 -23.72 21.59 8.92
C GLY A 6 -23.42 20.12 8.56
N TRP A 7 -24.30 19.48 7.79
CA TRP A 7 -24.05 18.12 7.28
C TRP A 7 -22.83 18.06 6.36
N ALA A 8 -22.67 19.02 5.45
CA ALA A 8 -21.50 19.08 4.58
C ALA A 8 -20.19 19.16 5.37
N LEU A 9 -20.12 20.02 6.38
CA LEU A 9 -18.93 20.16 7.23
C LEU A 9 -18.63 18.88 8.04
N LEU A 10 -19.66 18.16 8.49
CA LEU A 10 -19.51 16.89 9.19
C LEU A 10 -18.95 15.79 8.26
N PHE A 11 -19.41 15.70 7.01
CA PHE A 11 -18.84 14.74 6.07
C PHE A 11 -17.40 15.08 5.66
N ILE A 12 -17.11 16.37 5.46
CA ILE A 12 -15.75 16.85 5.18
C ILE A 12 -14.83 16.55 6.36
N SER A 13 -15.27 16.78 7.60
CA SER A 13 -14.44 16.51 8.78
C SER A 13 -14.14 15.02 8.92
N PHE A 14 -15.10 14.13 8.69
CA PHE A 14 -14.83 12.69 8.68
C PHE A 14 -13.87 12.27 7.57
N LEU A 15 -14.00 12.83 6.37
CA LEU A 15 -13.09 12.56 5.27
C LEU A 15 -11.65 12.96 5.63
N TYR A 16 -11.44 14.17 6.13
CA TYR A 16 -10.12 14.67 6.49
C TYR A 16 -9.52 14.01 7.74
N LEU A 17 -10.36 13.54 8.66
CA LEU A 17 -9.90 12.83 9.85
C LEU A 17 -9.43 11.40 9.51
N THR A 18 -10.11 10.73 8.58
CA THR A 18 -9.83 9.34 8.23
C THR A 18 -8.70 9.20 7.22
N ALA A 19 -8.49 10.17 6.34
CA ALA A 19 -7.45 10.10 5.30
C ALA A 19 -6.03 9.84 5.85
N PRO A 20 -5.54 10.54 6.90
CA PRO A 20 -4.22 10.26 7.48
C PRO A 20 -4.12 8.86 8.11
N ALA A 21 -5.20 8.39 8.74
CA ALA A 21 -5.24 7.08 9.36
C ALA A 21 -5.12 5.97 8.30
N VAL A 22 -5.92 6.06 7.22
CA VAL A 22 -5.88 5.09 6.11
C VAL A 22 -4.50 5.07 5.45
N ALA A 23 -3.88 6.23 5.23
CA ALA A 23 -2.53 6.31 4.66
C ALA A 23 -1.46 5.68 5.56
N ALA A 24 -1.58 5.82 6.89
CA ALA A 24 -0.67 5.17 7.83
C ALA A 24 -0.82 3.65 7.80
N PHE A 25 -2.07 3.15 7.82
CA PHE A 25 -2.33 1.71 7.71
C PHE A 25 -1.86 1.12 6.39
N ALA A 26 -2.02 1.84 5.27
CA ALA A 26 -1.51 1.42 3.97
C ALA A 26 0.00 1.12 4.03
N ARG A 27 0.78 2.02 4.63
CA ARG A 27 2.22 1.84 4.81
C ARG A 27 2.57 0.67 5.72
N VAL A 28 1.85 0.51 6.83
CA VAL A 28 2.08 -0.62 7.75
C VAL A 28 1.78 -1.95 7.05
N ASN A 29 0.62 -2.07 6.41
CA ASN A 29 0.23 -3.28 5.68
C ASN A 29 1.22 -3.61 4.55
N MET A 30 1.71 -2.60 3.83
CA MET A 30 2.75 -2.78 2.83
C MET A 30 4.01 -3.39 3.44
N ILE A 31 4.51 -2.83 4.54
CA ILE A 31 5.72 -3.34 5.22
C ILE A 31 5.49 -4.76 5.72
N GLU A 32 4.34 -5.04 6.35
CA GLU A 32 4.02 -6.37 6.88
C GLU A 32 3.89 -7.42 5.78
N THR A 33 3.33 -7.07 4.62
CA THR A 33 3.19 -7.99 3.49
C THR A 33 4.50 -8.26 2.76
N ILE A 34 5.45 -7.31 2.76
CA ILE A 34 6.80 -7.50 2.21
C ILE A 34 7.69 -8.24 3.20
N ASN A 35 7.80 -7.75 4.44
CA ASN A 35 8.76 -8.26 5.42
C ASN A 35 8.26 -9.50 6.16
N GLY A 36 6.96 -9.79 6.07
CA GLY A 36 6.31 -10.87 6.80
C GLY A 36 6.20 -10.57 8.30
N LYS A 37 5.53 -11.47 9.03
CA LYS A 37 5.32 -11.35 10.49
C LYS A 37 6.62 -11.36 11.29
N ASP A 38 7.62 -12.08 10.80
CA ASP A 38 8.91 -12.25 11.47
C ASP A 38 9.93 -11.16 11.11
N MET A 39 9.55 -10.18 10.26
CA MET A 39 10.42 -9.09 9.82
C MET A 39 11.75 -9.58 9.18
N GLN A 40 11.69 -10.70 8.47
CA GLN A 40 12.84 -11.34 7.81
C GLN A 40 12.71 -11.39 6.28
N GLY A 41 11.67 -10.76 5.73
CA GLY A 41 11.40 -10.81 4.30
C GLY A 41 10.56 -12.02 3.90
N THR A 42 9.68 -11.80 2.92
CA THR A 42 8.87 -12.85 2.30
C THR A 42 9.53 -13.30 1.00
N GLU A 43 9.46 -14.59 0.69
CA GLU A 43 10.00 -15.12 -0.57
C GLU A 43 9.29 -14.47 -1.76
N TYR A 44 10.07 -14.02 -2.76
CA TYR A 44 9.52 -13.37 -3.95
C TYR A 44 8.57 -14.28 -4.73
N VAL A 45 8.80 -15.60 -4.71
CA VAL A 45 7.92 -16.59 -5.35
C VAL A 45 6.50 -16.52 -4.76
N ASN A 46 6.42 -16.33 -3.44
CA ASN A 46 5.20 -16.22 -2.65
C ASN A 46 4.73 -14.76 -2.49
N SER A 47 5.26 -13.84 -3.32
CA SER A 47 4.90 -12.43 -3.24
C SER A 47 3.40 -12.19 -3.45
N PRO A 48 2.81 -11.23 -2.72
CA PRO A 48 1.44 -10.81 -2.93
C PRO A 48 1.17 -10.36 -4.37
N GLN A 49 -0.07 -10.57 -4.83
CA GLN A 49 -0.49 -10.24 -6.20
C GLN A 49 -0.29 -8.76 -6.57
N TRP A 50 -0.44 -7.84 -5.60
CA TRP A 50 -0.25 -6.41 -5.85
C TRP A 50 1.19 -6.09 -6.26
N ILE A 51 2.20 -6.73 -5.65
CA ILE A 51 3.61 -6.54 -6.04
C ILE A 51 3.81 -6.92 -7.51
N LYS A 52 3.32 -8.09 -7.92
CA LYS A 52 3.40 -8.55 -9.31
C LYS A 52 2.65 -7.64 -10.29
N SER A 53 1.59 -6.98 -9.85
CA SER A 53 0.78 -6.10 -10.70
C SER A 53 1.49 -4.76 -10.94
N TRP A 54 2.08 -4.19 -9.90
CA TRP A 54 2.79 -2.91 -9.96
C TRP A 54 4.27 -3.02 -10.38
N GLU A 55 4.86 -4.21 -10.31
CA GLU A 55 6.16 -4.49 -10.90
C GLU A 55 6.09 -4.46 -12.43
N LYS A 56 5.01 -4.98 -13.04
CA LYS A 56 4.77 -4.91 -14.49
C LYS A 56 4.67 -3.49 -15.01
N THR A 57 4.21 -2.55 -14.20
CA THR A 57 4.13 -1.13 -14.58
C THR A 57 5.46 -0.40 -14.39
N GLY A 58 6.46 -1.04 -13.76
CA GLY A 58 7.77 -0.45 -13.47
C GLY A 58 7.78 0.53 -12.29
N LEU A 59 6.67 0.64 -11.56
CA LEU A 59 6.49 1.54 -10.41
C LEU A 59 6.91 0.88 -9.09
N ILE A 60 7.06 -0.44 -9.12
CA ILE A 60 7.74 -1.21 -8.08
C ILE A 60 8.89 -1.95 -8.75
N LYS A 61 10.04 -1.98 -8.07
CA LYS A 61 11.19 -2.79 -8.47
C LYS A 61 11.72 -3.53 -7.26
N TRP A 62 12.05 -4.80 -7.48
CA TRP A 62 12.74 -5.63 -6.52
C TRP A 62 14.12 -5.97 -7.08
N GLU A 63 15.14 -5.86 -6.24
CA GLU A 63 16.51 -6.28 -6.55
C GLU A 63 17.05 -7.04 -5.33
N ASP A 64 17.30 -8.33 -5.51
CA ASP A 64 17.88 -9.19 -4.48
C ASP A 64 19.35 -8.84 -4.27
N LYS A 65 19.65 -8.19 -3.13
CA LYS A 65 21.01 -7.74 -2.80
C LYS A 65 21.81 -8.79 -2.06
N ASN A 66 21.15 -9.64 -1.29
CA ASN A 66 21.79 -10.57 -0.37
C ASN A 66 21.80 -12.03 -0.91
N GLY A 67 21.04 -12.30 -1.97
CA GLY A 67 20.95 -13.60 -2.66
C GLY A 67 20.03 -14.62 -1.97
N ASP A 68 19.14 -14.20 -1.07
CA ASP A 68 18.25 -15.09 -0.31
C ASP A 68 16.89 -15.33 -1.00
N GLY A 69 16.62 -14.64 -2.12
CA GLY A 69 15.36 -14.75 -2.86
C GLY A 69 14.14 -14.18 -2.13
N ARG A 70 14.34 -13.40 -1.08
CA ARG A 70 13.30 -12.73 -0.30
C ARG A 70 13.22 -11.26 -0.68
N MET A 71 12.07 -10.67 -0.41
CA MET A 71 11.84 -9.25 -0.53
C MET A 71 11.96 -8.62 0.84
N PHE A 72 12.81 -7.62 0.98
CA PHE A 72 12.93 -6.85 2.21
C PHE A 72 12.77 -5.36 1.97
N TYR A 73 11.87 -4.73 2.74
CA TYR A 73 11.68 -3.29 2.76
C TYR A 73 12.24 -2.68 4.05
N ALA A 74 13.17 -1.74 3.91
CA ALA A 74 13.76 -1.00 5.01
C ALA A 74 14.10 0.44 4.60
N LYS A 75 14.46 1.27 5.59
CA LYS A 75 14.99 2.62 5.34
C LYS A 75 16.51 2.64 5.13
N ASP A 76 17.17 1.51 5.38
CA ASP A 76 18.63 1.36 5.33
C ASP A 76 19.09 0.60 4.07
N GLU A 77 20.39 0.29 3.99
CA GLU A 77 21.03 -0.32 2.82
C GLU A 77 20.50 -1.72 2.48
N ARG A 78 19.89 -2.42 3.46
CA ARG A 78 19.28 -3.74 3.29
C ARG A 78 17.98 -3.69 2.49
N ASN A 79 17.47 -2.50 2.19
CA ASN A 79 16.26 -2.34 1.39
C ASN A 79 16.47 -2.87 -0.03
N GLU A 80 15.63 -3.81 -0.43
CA GLU A 80 15.63 -4.49 -1.74
C GLU A 80 14.42 -4.07 -2.59
N MET A 81 13.57 -3.19 -2.06
CA MET A 81 12.32 -2.78 -2.68
C MET A 81 12.33 -1.28 -2.99
N THR A 82 12.19 -0.92 -4.26
CA THR A 82 11.96 0.46 -4.70
C THR A 82 10.49 0.64 -5.03
N ILE A 83 9.80 1.53 -4.32
CA ILE A 83 8.36 1.76 -4.45
C ILE A 83 8.12 3.24 -4.69
N ASP A 84 7.48 3.57 -5.81
CA ASP A 84 7.09 4.94 -6.11
C ASP A 84 6.04 5.44 -5.10
N ARG A 85 6.27 6.64 -4.55
CA ARG A 85 5.41 7.21 -3.50
C ARG A 85 3.99 7.45 -3.96
N ASP A 86 3.83 7.73 -5.25
CA ASP A 86 2.54 8.08 -5.86
C ASP A 86 1.65 6.83 -6.05
N ILE A 87 2.26 5.63 -6.06
CA ILE A 87 1.52 4.37 -6.26
C ILE A 87 0.91 3.82 -4.98
N MET A 88 1.38 4.26 -3.82
CA MET A 88 0.91 3.78 -2.52
C MET A 88 -0.61 3.92 -2.35
N VAL A 89 -1.19 5.03 -2.85
CA VAL A 89 -2.62 5.29 -2.72
C VAL A 89 -3.44 4.41 -3.66
N LEU A 90 -2.95 4.19 -4.89
CA LEU A 90 -3.62 3.36 -5.89
C LEU A 90 -3.48 1.85 -5.58
N ALA A 91 -2.36 1.45 -4.99
CA ALA A 91 -2.11 0.07 -4.57
C ALA A 91 -2.80 -0.28 -3.24
N ASN A 92 -3.17 0.71 -2.41
CA ASN A 92 -3.73 0.48 -1.08
C ASN A 92 -4.97 -0.45 -1.07
N PRO A 93 -5.95 -0.31 -1.98
CA PRO A 93 -7.06 -1.26 -2.06
C PRO A 93 -6.62 -2.72 -2.23
N GLU A 94 -5.57 -2.96 -3.02
CA GLU A 94 -5.01 -4.31 -3.23
C GLU A 94 -4.17 -4.78 -2.04
N ILE A 95 -3.37 -3.89 -1.44
CA ILE A 95 -2.58 -4.16 -0.23
C ILE A 95 -3.51 -4.55 0.94
N ALA A 96 -4.65 -3.88 1.06
CA ALA A 96 -5.67 -4.15 2.07
C ALA A 96 -6.63 -5.30 1.72
N GLN A 97 -6.41 -6.01 0.61
CA GLN A 97 -7.25 -7.12 0.14
C GLN A 97 -8.74 -6.76 0.02
N LEU A 98 -9.05 -5.53 -0.42
CA LEU A 98 -10.42 -5.09 -0.56
C LEU A 98 -11.12 -5.82 -1.73
N PRO A 99 -12.45 -6.01 -1.66
CA PRO A 99 -13.21 -6.61 -2.75
C PRO A 99 -13.03 -5.86 -4.08
N ALA A 100 -13.02 -6.60 -5.19
CA ALA A 100 -12.77 -6.05 -6.53
C ALA A 100 -13.70 -4.88 -6.92
N TRP A 101 -14.95 -4.87 -6.43
CA TRP A 101 -15.88 -3.77 -6.69
C TRP A 101 -15.46 -2.45 -6.00
N VAL A 102 -14.76 -2.51 -4.87
CA VAL A 102 -14.19 -1.32 -4.21
C VAL A 102 -13.02 -0.77 -5.01
N ILE A 103 -12.16 -1.66 -5.52
CA ILE A 103 -11.02 -1.29 -6.37
C ILE A 103 -11.51 -0.59 -7.64
N ALA A 104 -12.55 -1.14 -8.28
CA ALA A 104 -13.15 -0.56 -9.48
C ALA A 104 -13.76 0.83 -9.24
N LEU A 105 -14.34 1.09 -8.06
CA LEU A 105 -14.88 2.40 -7.70
C LEU A 105 -13.80 3.46 -7.47
N ILE A 106 -12.60 3.05 -7.04
CA ILE A 106 -11.47 3.94 -6.75
C ILE A 106 -10.62 4.20 -8.01
N ALA A 107 -10.54 3.20 -8.91
CA ALA A 107 -9.78 3.30 -10.16
C ALA A 107 -10.53 3.99 -11.31
N ALA A 108 -11.86 4.15 -11.21
CA ALA A 108 -12.72 4.83 -12.17
C ALA A 108 -12.84 6.33 -11.87
#